data_AF-D1W322-F1
#
_entry.id   AF-D1W322-F1
#
_cell.length_a   1.000
_cell.length_b   1.000
_cell.length_c   1.000
_cell.angle_alpha   90.00
_cell.angle_beta   90.00
_cell.angle_gamma   90.00
#
_symmetry.space_group_name_H-M   'P 1'
#
loop_
_entity.id
_entity.type
_entity.pdbx_description
1 polymer ?
#
loop_
_entity_poly.entity_id
_entity_poly.type
_entity_poly.pdbx_seq_one_letter_code
_entity_poly.pdbx_strand_id
1 'polypeptide(L)' 'MKQRPSSPSFADLIVGHRKVKQTFFFQIDQIIDWNPIRGLIEIAYTKGNRPTGRPCYDSLVLFKTELLRTWYGLSDG' A
#
# COMPACT_ATOMS: atom_id res chain seq x y z
N MET A 1 9.31 36.11 13.95
CA MET A 1 7.84 36.15 13.82
C MET A 1 7.34 34.71 13.78
N LYS A 2 6.56 34.25 14.77
CA LYS A 2 5.99 32.89 14.76
C LYS A 2 4.79 32.89 13.82
N GLN A 3 4.85 32.14 12.72
CA GLN A 3 3.72 31.98 11.81
C GLN A 3 2.60 31.23 12.53
N ARG A 4 1.35 31.70 12.36
CA ARG A 4 0.16 31.02 12.87
C ARG A 4 0.00 29.68 12.13
N PRO A 5 -0.33 28.58 12.80
CA PRO A 5 -0.61 27.34 12.09
C PRO A 5 -1.80 27.56 11.16
N SER A 6 -1.62 27.21 9.89
CA SER A 6 -2.67 27.30 8.86
C SER A 6 -3.83 26.37 9.23
N SER A 7 -5.06 26.82 8.95
CA SER A 7 -6.27 26.00 9.05
C SER A 7 -6.07 24.69 8.28
N PRO A 8 -6.46 23.52 8.84
CA PRO A 8 -6.30 22.24 8.15
C PRO A 8 -7.08 22.25 6.82
N SER A 9 -6.44 21.77 5.76
CA SER A 9 -7.06 21.59 4.45
C SER A 9 -8.18 20.55 4.52
N PHE A 10 -9.10 20.57 3.56
CA PHE A 10 -10.11 19.52 3.41
C PHE A 10 -9.49 18.12 3.35
N ALA A 11 -8.33 17.98 2.69
CA ALA A 11 -7.57 16.73 2.67
C ALA A 11 -7.05 16.34 4.07
N ASP A 12 -6.56 17.31 4.86
CA ASP A 12 -6.06 17.07 6.22
C ASP A 12 -7.17 16.61 7.16
N LEU A 13 -8.38 17.17 7.01
CA LEU A 13 -9.55 16.74 7.76
C LEU A 13 -9.92 15.29 7.44
N ILE A 14 -9.95 14.91 6.16
CA ILE A 14 -10.28 13.54 5.73
C ILE A 14 -9.20 12.54 6.18
N VAL A 15 -7.92 12.89 6.05
CA VAL A 15 -6.80 12.05 6.50
C VAL A 15 -6.82 11.88 8.02
N GLY A 16 -7.14 12.94 8.77
CA GLY A 16 -7.27 12.87 10.24
C GLY A 16 -8.36 11.91 10.73
N HIS A 17 -9.42 11.69 9.93
CA HIS A 17 -10.47 10.72 10.23
C HIS A 17 -10.08 9.27 9.91
N ARG A 18 -9.18 9.03 8.94
CA ARG A 18 -8.63 7.71 8.67
C ARG A 18 -7.49 7.42 9.63
N LYS A 19 -7.78 6.84 10.79
CA LYS A 19 -6.77 6.17 11.62
C LYS A 19 -6.31 4.89 10.93
N VAL A 20 -5.53 5.04 9.86
CA VAL A 20 -4.63 3.99 9.41
C VAL A 20 -3.69 3.75 10.59
N LYS A 21 -3.90 2.66 11.33
CA LYS A 21 -3.07 2.32 12.48
C LYS A 21 -1.69 1.97 11.93
N GLN A 22 -0.78 2.93 11.90
CA GLN A 22 0.61 2.72 11.46
C GLN A 22 1.26 1.56 12.23
N THR A 23 0.83 1.35 13.49
CA THR A 23 1.19 0.19 14.31
C THR A 23 0.78 -1.15 13.72
N PHE A 24 -0.38 -1.24 13.08
CA PHE A 24 -0.86 -2.48 12.44
C PHE A 24 0.06 -2.88 11.28
N PHE A 25 0.39 -1.95 10.38
CA PHE A 25 1.28 -2.26 9.25
C PHE A 25 2.69 -2.61 9.72
N PHE A 26 3.21 -1.92 10.72
CA PHE A 26 4.50 -2.26 11.31
C PHE A 26 4.50 -3.69 11.87
N GLN A 27 3.44 -4.08 12.61
CA GLN A 27 3.33 -5.44 13.14
C GLN A 27 3.26 -6.50 12.04
N ILE A 28 2.46 -6.26 11.00
CA ILE A 28 2.35 -7.18 9.86
C ILE A 28 3.70 -7.35 9.16
N ASP A 29 4.43 -6.26 8.95
CA ASP A 29 5.75 -6.30 8.30
C ASP A 29 6.80 -7.04 9.13
N GLN A 30 6.64 -7.11 10.46
CA GLN A 30 7.49 -7.90 11.36
C GLN A 30 7.08 -9.39 11.44
N ILE A 31 5.79 -9.69 11.29
CA ILE A 31 5.26 -11.06 11.42
C ILE A 31 5.44 -11.86 10.13
N ILE A 32 5.34 -11.20 8.97
CA ILE A 32 5.36 -11.86 7.67
C ILE A 32 6.76 -11.76 7.05
N ASP A 33 7.38 -12.90 6.75
CA ASP A 33 8.51 -12.93 5.83
C ASP A 33 7.99 -12.79 4.39
N TRP A 34 8.27 -11.63 3.79
CA TRP A 34 7.82 -11.30 2.44
C TRP A 34 8.63 -11.97 1.33
N ASN A 35 9.84 -12.45 1.61
CA ASN A 35 10.71 -13.05 0.60
C ASN A 35 10.13 -14.33 -0.04
N PRO A 36 9.66 -15.33 0.73
CA PRO A 36 9.06 -16.53 0.15
C PRO A 36 7.77 -16.21 -0.60
N ILE A 37 6.97 -15.27 -0.08
CA ILE A 37 5.74 -14.80 -0.73
C ILE A 37 6.06 -14.16 -2.08
N ARG A 38 7.08 -13.30 -2.14
CA ARG A 38 7.54 -12.68 -3.38
C ARG A 38 7.93 -13.73 -4.42
N GLY A 39 8.71 -14.74 -4.02
CA GLY A 39 9.10 -15.84 -4.92
C GLY A 39 7.88 -16.58 -5.50
N LEU A 40 6.87 -16.87 -4.67
CA LEU A 40 5.63 -17.51 -5.14
C LEU A 40 4.85 -16.62 -6.11
N ILE A 41 4.74 -15.32 -5.84
CA ILE A 41 4.02 -14.39 -6.71
C ILE A 41 4.75 -14.25 -8.04
N GLU A 42 6.08 -14.13 -8.05
CA GLU A 42 6.87 -13.94 -9.28
C GLU A 42 6.78 -15.15 -10.23
N ILE A 43 6.56 -16.37 -9.70
CA ILE A 43 6.27 -17.56 -10.53
C ILE A 43 4.96 -17.37 -11.32
N ALA A 44 3.92 -16.81 -10.69
CA ALA A 44 2.62 -16.59 -11.33
C ALA A 44 2.56 -15.27 -12.13
N TYR A 45 3.32 -14.25 -11.71
CA TYR A 45 3.29 -12.91 -12.25
C TYR A 45 4.38 -12.69 -13.30
N THR A 46 4.21 -13.29 -14.46
CA THR A 46 5.16 -13.20 -15.58
C THR A 46 5.08 -11.88 -16.37
N LYS A 47 4.13 -10.99 -16.02
CA LYS A 47 3.84 -9.75 -16.76
C LYS A 47 4.97 -8.71 -16.72
N GLY A 48 5.91 -8.80 -15.77
CA GLY A 48 7.06 -7.88 -15.64
C GLY A 48 8.07 -7.92 -16.78
N ASN A 49 8.08 -8.97 -17.62
CA ASN A 49 9.10 -9.22 -18.64
C ASN A 49 8.78 -8.66 -20.04
N ARG A 50 7.97 -7.61 -20.14
CA ARG A 50 7.67 -7.00 -21.45
C ARG A 50 8.80 -6.06 -21.89
N PRO A 51 9.41 -6.25 -23.08
CA PRO A 51 10.50 -5.39 -23.56
C PRO A 51 10.10 -3.96 -23.92
N THR A 52 8.79 -3.70 -24.10
CA THR A 52 8.26 -2.43 -24.60
C THR A 52 7.14 -1.91 -23.73
N GLY A 53 7.20 -0.61 -23.38
CA GLY A 53 6.18 0.09 -22.60
C GLY A 53 6.62 0.53 -21.20
N ARG A 54 5.66 1.02 -20.39
CA ARG A 54 5.89 1.39 -18.98
C ARG A 54 6.16 0.10 -18.18
N PRO A 55 7.18 0.07 -17.30
CA PRO A 55 7.44 -1.09 -16.46
C PRO A 55 6.19 -1.44 -15.65
N CYS A 56 5.90 -2.73 -15.53
CA CYS A 56 4.82 -3.19 -14.69
C CYS A 56 5.12 -2.85 -13.22
N TYR A 57 4.06 -2.66 -12.43
CA TYR A 57 4.21 -2.53 -10.99
C TYR A 57 4.88 -3.76 -10.39
N ASP A 58 5.66 -3.54 -9.34
CA ASP A 58 6.29 -4.59 -8.55
C ASP A 58 5.22 -5.56 -8.02
N SER A 59 5.49 -6.85 -8.17
CA SER A 59 4.56 -7.93 -7.84
C SER A 59 4.17 -7.93 -6.35
N LEU A 60 5.11 -7.65 -5.46
CA LEU A 60 4.88 -7.58 -4.03
C LEU A 60 4.07 -6.33 -3.66
N VAL A 61 4.31 -5.19 -4.34
CA VAL A 61 3.50 -3.98 -4.16
C VAL A 61 2.04 -4.21 -4.55
N LEU A 62 1.79 -4.87 -5.68
CA LEU A 62 0.44 -5.21 -6.10
C LEU A 62 -0.26 -6.12 -5.08
N PHE A 63 0.44 -7.15 -4.61
CA PHE A 63 -0.08 -8.05 -3.60
C PHE A 63 -0.40 -7.33 -2.27
N LYS A 64 0.52 -6.48 -1.78
CA LYS A 64 0.27 -5.67 -0.57
C LYS A 64 -0.93 -4.72 -0.77
N THR A 65 -1.13 -4.19 -1.96
CA THR A 65 -2.30 -3.35 -2.28
C THR A 65 -3.61 -4.14 -2.18
N GLU A 66 -3.65 -5.39 -2.66
CA GLU A 66 -4.83 -6.24 -2.52
C GLU A 66 -5.09 -6.71 -1.08
N LEU A 67 -4.04 -6.89 -0.27
CA LEU A 67 -4.19 -7.10 1.17
C LEU A 67 -4.85 -5.89 1.84
N LEU A 68 -4.40 -4.68 1.52
CA LEU A 68 -5.02 -3.45 2.01
C LEU A 68 -6.48 -3.34 1.56
N ARG A 69 -6.75 -3.64 0.29
CA ARG A 69 -8.13 -3.67 -0.23
C ARG A 69 -9.01 -4.58 0.61
N THR A 70 -8.53 -5.79 0.88
CA THR A 70 -9.25 -6.82 1.63
C THR A 70 -9.46 -6.42 3.10
N TRP A 71 -8.42 -5.95 3.79
CA TRP A 71 -8.50 -5.60 5.21
C TRP A 71 -9.37 -4.38 5.50
N TYR A 72 -9.41 -3.42 4.58
CA TYR A 72 -10.20 -2.20 4.73
C TYR A 72 -11.53 -2.24 3.97
N GLY A 73 -11.87 -3.36 3.32
CA GLY A 73 -13.12 -3.51 2.57
C GLY A 73 -13.26 -2.52 1.42
N LEU A 74 -12.14 -2.15 0.77
CA LEU A 74 -12.11 -1.20 -0.35
C LEU A 74 -12.54 -1.89 -1.66
N SER A 75 -13.72 -2.50 -1.64
CA SER A 75 -14.37 -3.00 -2.86
C SER A 75 -15.11 -1.84 -3.53
N ASP A 76 -15.02 -1.72 -4.85
CA ASP A 76 -15.73 -0.70 -5.65
C ASP A 76 -17.24 -1.04 -5.80
N GLY A 77 -17.84 -1.62 -4.74
CA GLY A 77 -19.25 -2.01 -4.71
C GLY A 77 -20.21 -0.84 -4.72
#